data_AF-A0A7C3A1G2-F1
#
_entry.id   AF-A0A7C3A1G2-F1
#
_cell.length_a   1.000
_cell.length_b   1.000
_cell.length_c   1.000
_cell.angle_alpha   90.00
_cell.angle_beta   90.00
_cell.angle_gamma   90.00
#
_symmetry.space_group_name_H-M   'P 1'
#
loop_
_entity.id
_entity.type
_entity.pdbx_description
1 polymer ?
#
loop_
_entity_poly.entity_id
_entity_poly.type
_entity_poly.pdbx_seq_one_letter_code
_entity_poly.pdbx_strand_id
1 'polypeptide(L)'
;ESYERLVDASTRADADGVKTASDELRRAVEKMAKDVQDKYVNPPVSTDFAILFLPTEGLFAEVLRQPGLQDKLQTSYRVLVAGPTTLSAILNSLRVGFQTLAIEKRASEVWQVLGAVKTEFGRFGDFLEKAKRQIDTVSKTLDDSTRRTRAMERKLRQVEEIPSGQAYDILGAGTELLTLTDDAEADDDAMDA
;
A
#
# COMPACT_ATOMS: atom_id res chain seq x y z
N GLU A 1 -17.87 -6.04 -48.05
CA GLU A 1 -18.17 -6.88 -49.22
C GLU A 1 -19.27 -7.92 -49.01
N SER A 2 -19.07 -9.08 -48.34
CA SER A 2 -20.14 -10.10 -48.23
C SER A 2 -21.42 -9.61 -47.53
N TYR A 3 -21.28 -8.76 -46.51
CA TYR A 3 -22.42 -8.12 -45.83
C TYR A 3 -23.18 -7.13 -46.73
N GLU A 4 -22.45 -6.31 -47.50
CA GLU A 4 -23.07 -5.35 -48.42
C GLU A 4 -23.84 -6.08 -49.53
N ARG A 5 -23.27 -7.17 -50.08
CA ARG A 5 -23.96 -8.02 -51.06
C ARG A 5 -25.24 -8.64 -50.50
N LEU A 6 -25.24 -9.02 -49.21
CA LEU A 6 -26.43 -9.54 -48.53
C LEU A 6 -27.50 -8.46 -48.40
N VAL A 7 -27.12 -7.25 -47.98
CA VAL A 7 -28.04 -6.11 -47.88
C VAL A 7 -28.64 -5.79 -49.26
N ASP A 8 -27.82 -5.72 -50.31
CA ASP A 8 -28.27 -5.42 -51.67
C ASP A 8 -29.22 -6.49 -52.24
N ALA A 9 -28.93 -7.77 -52.02
CA ALA A 9 -29.80 -8.87 -52.42
C ALA A 9 -31.15 -8.81 -51.68
N SER A 10 -31.13 -8.48 -50.38
CA SER A 10 -32.34 -8.31 -49.58
C SER A 10 -33.19 -7.13 -50.07
N THR A 11 -32.57 -5.99 -50.41
CA THR A 11 -33.27 -4.81 -50.93
C THR A 11 -33.92 -5.11 -52.29
N ARG A 12 -33.30 -5.95 -53.12
CA ARG A 12 -33.84 -6.38 -54.41
C ARG A 12 -34.84 -7.54 -54.33
N ALA A 13 -35.18 -7.99 -53.11
CA ALA A 13 -36.05 -9.15 -52.87
C ALA A 13 -35.57 -10.44 -53.58
N ASP A 14 -34.25 -10.58 -53.75
CA ASP A 14 -33.62 -11.76 -54.34
C ASP A 14 -33.31 -12.80 -53.25
N ALA A 15 -34.21 -13.77 -53.09
CA ALA A 15 -34.10 -14.80 -52.06
C ALA A 15 -32.85 -15.69 -52.23
N ASP A 16 -32.47 -16.01 -53.47
CA ASP A 16 -31.32 -16.87 -53.77
C ASP A 16 -30.00 -16.12 -53.53
N GLY A 17 -29.96 -14.84 -53.89
CA GLY A 17 -28.84 -13.94 -53.60
C GLY A 17 -28.61 -13.76 -52.10
N VAL A 18 -29.69 -13.58 -51.32
CA VAL A 18 -29.61 -13.47 -49.85
C VAL A 18 -29.03 -14.75 -49.24
N LYS A 19 -29.51 -15.92 -49.67
CA LYS A 19 -29.01 -17.20 -49.16
C LYS A 19 -27.51 -17.38 -49.44
N THR A 20 -27.11 -17.12 -50.69
CA THR A 20 -25.71 -17.25 -51.11
C THR A 20 -24.79 -16.32 -50.33
N ALA A 21 -25.15 -15.04 -50.22
CA ALA A 21 -24.37 -14.06 -49.47
C ALA A 21 -24.31 -14.38 -47.96
N SER A 22 -25.38 -14.96 -47.40
CA SER A 22 -25.42 -15.41 -46.00
C SER A 22 -24.43 -16.56 -45.74
N ASP A 23 -24.42 -17.56 -46.63
CA ASP A 23 -23.51 -18.69 -46.52
C ASP A 23 -22.04 -18.28 -46.73
N GLU A 24 -21.78 -17.30 -47.60
CA GLU A 24 -20.46 -16.68 -47.75
C GLU A 24 -20.04 -15.94 -46.48
N LEU A 25 -20.92 -15.11 -45.91
CA LEU A 25 -20.66 -14.38 -44.67
C LEU A 25 -20.34 -15.34 -43.53
N ARG A 26 -21.15 -16.39 -43.36
CA ARG A 26 -20.91 -17.43 -42.35
C ARG A 26 -19.52 -18.03 -42.48
N ARG A 27 -19.14 -18.48 -43.69
CA ARG A 27 -17.83 -19.08 -43.94
C ARG A 27 -16.68 -18.10 -43.68
N ALA A 28 -16.84 -16.83 -44.04
CA ALA A 28 -15.86 -15.80 -43.78
C ALA A 28 -15.65 -15.59 -42.28
N VAL A 29 -16.73 -15.50 -41.50
CA VAL A 29 -16.67 -15.33 -40.04
C VAL A 29 -16.05 -16.55 -39.35
N GLU A 30 -16.42 -17.76 -39.76
CA GLU A 30 -15.81 -18.99 -39.22
C GLU A 30 -14.30 -19.05 -39.51
N LYS A 31 -13.88 -18.67 -40.72
CA LYS A 31 -12.46 -18.59 -41.07
C LYS A 31 -11.72 -17.56 -40.22
N MET A 32 -12.28 -16.36 -40.07
CA MET A 32 -11.68 -15.31 -39.24
C MET A 32 -11.55 -15.75 -37.78
N ALA A 33 -12.56 -16.42 -37.23
CA ALA A 33 -12.49 -16.92 -35.86
C ALA A 33 -11.42 -17.99 -35.68
N LYS A 34 -11.27 -18.91 -36.65
CA LYS A 34 -10.17 -19.87 -36.65
C LYS A 34 -8.81 -19.17 -36.69
N ASP A 35 -8.63 -18.22 -37.62
CA ASP A 35 -7.38 -17.46 -37.73
C ASP A 35 -7.06 -16.69 -36.44
N VAL A 36 -8.08 -16.16 -35.75
CA VAL A 36 -7.92 -15.47 -34.47
C VAL A 36 -7.52 -16.43 -33.35
N GLN A 37 -8.15 -17.61 -33.27
CA GLN A 37 -7.78 -18.64 -32.31
C GLN A 37 -6.30 -19.02 -32.49
N ASP A 38 -5.93 -19.41 -33.71
CA ASP A 38 -4.59 -19.92 -34.03
C ASP A 38 -3.49 -18.88 -33.75
N LYS A 39 -3.79 -17.58 -33.91
CA LYS A 39 -2.81 -16.50 -33.72
C LYS A 39 -2.75 -15.94 -32.31
N TYR A 40 -3.86 -15.93 -31.56
CA TYR A 40 -3.98 -15.10 -30.36
C TYR A 40 -4.41 -15.85 -29.09
N VAL A 41 -4.95 -17.07 -29.19
CA VAL A 41 -5.39 -17.85 -28.01
C VAL A 41 -4.30 -18.85 -27.61
N ASN A 42 -3.52 -18.50 -26.58
CA ASN A 42 -2.42 -19.31 -26.06
C ASN A 42 -2.26 -19.17 -24.53
N PRO A 43 -3.15 -19.76 -23.73
CA PRO A 43 -2.99 -19.80 -22.27
C PRO A 43 -1.74 -20.61 -21.86
N PRO A 44 -0.97 -20.17 -20.85
CA PRO A 44 -1.23 -19.05 -19.93
C PRO A 44 -0.69 -17.69 -20.40
N VAL A 45 -0.10 -17.60 -21.59
CA VAL A 45 0.55 -16.38 -22.09
C VAL A 45 -0.48 -15.33 -22.51
N SER A 46 -1.60 -15.75 -23.08
CA SER A 46 -2.75 -14.91 -23.39
C SER A 46 -4.03 -15.44 -22.72
N THR A 47 -5.12 -14.69 -22.90
CA THR A 47 -6.44 -15.12 -22.46
C THR A 47 -6.88 -16.40 -23.15
N ASP A 48 -7.81 -17.07 -22.50
CA ASP A 48 -8.30 -18.37 -22.92
C ASP A 48 -9.45 -18.24 -23.93
N PHE A 49 -9.84 -17.02 -24.27
CA PHE A 49 -10.73 -16.70 -25.37
C PHE A 49 -10.27 -15.43 -26.08
N ALA A 50 -10.80 -15.18 -27.27
CA ALA A 50 -10.61 -13.95 -28.01
C ALA A 50 -11.94 -13.29 -28.37
N ILE A 51 -11.90 -11.99 -28.68
CA ILE A 51 -13.06 -11.24 -29.16
C ILE A 51 -12.87 -10.93 -30.64
N LEU A 52 -13.80 -11.41 -31.48
CA LEU A 52 -13.89 -11.02 -32.88
C LEU A 52 -14.79 -9.79 -32.99
N PHE A 53 -14.16 -8.64 -33.25
CA PHE A 53 -14.86 -7.37 -33.42
C PHE A 53 -15.49 -7.26 -34.81
N LEU A 54 -16.77 -6.93 -34.85
CA LEU A 54 -17.50 -6.60 -36.08
C LEU A 54 -17.75 -5.08 -36.11
N PRO A 55 -17.28 -4.36 -37.14
CA PRO A 55 -17.22 -2.89 -37.13
C PRO A 55 -18.59 -2.19 -37.19
N THR A 56 -19.66 -2.89 -37.54
CA THR A 56 -21.02 -2.33 -37.61
C THR A 56 -21.99 -3.20 -36.84
N GLU A 57 -22.97 -2.57 -36.21
CA GLU A 57 -24.04 -3.29 -35.49
C GLU A 57 -24.88 -4.14 -36.45
N GLY A 58 -25.10 -3.68 -37.68
CA GLY A 58 -25.85 -4.44 -38.68
C GLY A 58 -25.16 -5.75 -39.07
N LEU A 59 -23.83 -5.74 -39.21
CA LEU A 59 -23.05 -6.96 -39.45
C LEU A 59 -23.09 -7.89 -38.23
N PHE A 60 -22.98 -7.35 -37.02
CA PHE A 60 -23.14 -8.12 -35.79
C PHE A 60 -24.51 -8.80 -35.70
N ALA A 61 -25.58 -8.07 -35.96
CA ALA A 61 -26.94 -8.60 -35.99
C ALA A 61 -27.08 -9.73 -37.03
N GLU A 62 -26.51 -9.57 -38.23
CA GLU A 62 -26.60 -10.59 -39.26
C GLU A 62 -25.84 -11.87 -38.91
N VAL A 63 -24.69 -11.75 -38.23
CA VAL A 63 -23.96 -12.91 -37.70
C VAL A 63 -24.77 -13.63 -36.62
N LEU A 64 -25.46 -12.90 -35.74
CA LEU A 64 -26.33 -13.49 -34.71
C LEU A 64 -27.57 -14.18 -35.29
N ARG A 65 -28.05 -13.75 -36.46
CA ARG A 65 -29.18 -14.39 -37.14
C ARG A 65 -28.84 -15.75 -37.73
N GLN A 66 -27.56 -16.07 -37.91
CA GLN A 66 -27.12 -17.36 -38.45
C GLN A 66 -27.26 -18.48 -37.40
N PRO A 67 -28.13 -19.47 -37.62
CA PRO A 67 -28.39 -20.52 -36.62
C PRO A 67 -27.13 -21.30 -36.25
N GLY A 68 -26.82 -21.37 -34.95
CA GLY A 68 -25.71 -22.13 -34.38
C GLY A 68 -24.31 -21.60 -34.71
N LEU A 69 -24.19 -20.45 -35.41
CA LEU A 69 -22.89 -19.87 -35.71
C LEU A 69 -22.21 -19.40 -34.42
N GLN A 70 -22.89 -18.59 -33.60
CA GLN A 70 -22.35 -18.07 -32.34
C GLN A 70 -21.83 -19.20 -31.43
N ASP A 71 -22.65 -20.23 -31.21
CA ASP A 71 -22.29 -21.37 -30.35
C ASP A 71 -21.06 -22.11 -30.89
N LYS A 72 -20.96 -22.27 -32.21
CA LYS A 72 -19.80 -22.88 -32.87
C LYS A 72 -18.55 -22.03 -32.67
N LEU A 73 -18.64 -20.71 -32.83
CA LEU A 73 -17.51 -19.81 -32.64
C LEU A 73 -16.98 -19.87 -31.21
N GLN A 74 -17.87 -19.87 -30.23
CA GLN A 74 -17.51 -19.93 -28.82
C GLN A 74 -16.94 -21.30 -28.43
N THR A 75 -17.56 -22.41 -28.87
CA THR A 75 -17.18 -23.76 -28.43
C THR A 75 -15.97 -24.30 -29.20
N SER A 76 -15.92 -24.10 -30.51
CA SER A 76 -14.87 -24.68 -31.36
C SER A 76 -13.62 -23.81 -31.41
N TYR A 77 -13.78 -22.48 -31.45
CA TYR A 77 -12.66 -21.55 -31.64
C TYR A 77 -12.36 -20.72 -30.39
N ARG A 78 -13.19 -20.79 -29.33
CA ARG A 78 -13.07 -19.95 -28.13
C ARG A 78 -13.08 -18.46 -28.49
N VAL A 79 -13.91 -18.10 -29.47
CA VAL A 79 -14.06 -16.73 -29.97
C VAL A 79 -15.46 -16.22 -29.67
N LEU A 80 -15.53 -15.07 -28.99
CA LEU A 80 -16.75 -14.32 -28.77
C LEU A 80 -16.88 -13.23 -29.84
N VAL A 81 -18.06 -13.10 -30.45
CA VAL A 81 -18.34 -12.01 -31.39
C VAL A 81 -18.87 -10.79 -30.64
N ALA A 82 -18.39 -9.59 -31.00
CA ALA A 82 -18.90 -8.34 -30.44
C ALA A 82 -19.06 -7.24 -31.51
N GLY A 83 -20.20 -6.55 -31.49
CA GLY A 83 -20.39 -5.26 -32.16
C GLY A 83 -19.82 -4.08 -31.36
N PRO A 84 -19.86 -2.85 -31.90
CA PRO A 84 -19.34 -1.64 -31.22
C PRO A 84 -19.91 -1.40 -29.82
N THR A 85 -21.21 -1.58 -29.64
CA THR A 85 -21.91 -1.35 -28.35
C THR A 85 -21.57 -2.45 -27.36
N THR A 86 -21.60 -3.71 -27.82
CA THR A 86 -21.25 -4.87 -26.99
C THR A 86 -19.80 -4.81 -26.51
N LEU A 87 -18.86 -4.46 -27.40
CA LEU A 87 -17.46 -4.29 -27.03
C LEU A 87 -17.29 -3.17 -26.00
N SER A 88 -17.98 -2.04 -26.19
CA SER A 88 -17.96 -0.94 -25.23
C SER A 88 -18.47 -1.37 -23.85
N ALA A 89 -19.54 -2.17 -23.80
CA ALA A 89 -20.09 -2.71 -22.56
C ALA A 89 -19.10 -3.68 -21.87
N ILE A 90 -18.46 -4.57 -22.63
CA ILE A 90 -17.43 -5.48 -22.12
C ILE A 90 -16.26 -4.68 -21.52
N LEU A 91 -15.74 -3.69 -22.25
CA LEU A 91 -14.64 -2.85 -21.79
C LEU A 91 -15.02 -2.06 -20.53
N ASN A 92 -16.26 -1.57 -20.46
CA ASN A 92 -16.77 -0.88 -19.27
C ASN A 92 -16.83 -1.82 -18.06
N SER A 93 -17.32 -3.05 -18.25
CA SER A 93 -17.34 -4.08 -17.21
C SER A 93 -15.93 -4.44 -16.73
N LEU A 94 -14.98 -4.64 -17.65
CA LEU A 94 -13.58 -4.90 -17.34
C LEU A 94 -12.93 -3.75 -16.58
N ARG A 95 -13.20 -2.49 -16.98
CA ARG A 95 -12.69 -1.30 -16.28
C ARG A 95 -13.12 -1.30 -14.81
N VAL A 96 -14.40 -1.55 -14.55
CA VAL A 96 -14.92 -1.62 -13.17
C VAL A 96 -14.31 -2.80 -12.42
N GLY A 97 -14.19 -3.97 -13.05
CA GLY A 97 -13.55 -5.15 -12.44
C GLY A 97 -12.09 -4.89 -12.03
N PHE A 98 -11.31 -4.20 -12.86
CA PHE A 98 -9.94 -3.82 -12.54
C PHE A 98 -9.86 -2.71 -11.48
N GLN A 99 -10.79 -1.76 -11.47
CA GLN A 99 -10.89 -0.78 -10.40
C GLN A 99 -11.13 -1.45 -9.03
N THR A 100 -12.06 -2.41 -8.97
CA THR A 100 -12.31 -3.18 -7.74
C THR A 100 -11.07 -3.96 -7.31
N LEU A 101 -10.41 -4.67 -8.23
CA LEU A 101 -9.18 -5.41 -7.92
C LEU A 101 -8.05 -4.49 -7.42
N ALA A 102 -7.93 -3.29 -7.98
CA ALA A 102 -6.94 -2.31 -7.53
C ALA A 102 -7.25 -1.76 -6.14
N ILE A 103 -8.53 -1.58 -5.80
CA ILE A 103 -8.98 -1.18 -4.46
C ILE A 103 -8.67 -2.29 -3.45
N GLU A 104 -8.97 -3.55 -3.78
CA GLU A 104 -8.66 -4.71 -2.91
C GLU A 104 -7.17 -4.79 -2.57
N LYS A 105 -6.28 -4.52 -3.53
CA LYS A 105 -4.83 -4.51 -3.26
C LYS A 105 -4.40 -3.44 -2.25
N ARG A 106 -5.04 -2.28 -2.24
CA ARG A 106 -4.72 -1.19 -1.29
C ARG A 106 -5.15 -1.49 0.15
N ALA A 107 -6.15 -2.35 0.35
CA ALA A 107 -6.52 -2.79 1.69
C ALA A 107 -5.39 -3.63 2.35
N SER A 108 -4.61 -4.36 1.56
CA SER A 108 -3.46 -5.13 2.07
C SER A 108 -2.34 -4.24 2.61
N GLU A 109 -2.09 -3.08 1.98
CA GLU A 109 -1.10 -2.11 2.44
C GLU A 109 -1.46 -1.54 3.82
N VAL A 110 -2.73 -1.25 4.07
CA VAL A 110 -3.20 -0.74 5.38
C VAL A 110 -2.93 -1.76 6.49
N TRP A 111 -3.19 -3.04 6.25
CA TRP A 111 -2.91 -4.10 7.22
C TRP A 111 -1.41 -4.27 7.49
N GLN A 112 -0.55 -4.12 6.48
CA GLN A 112 0.90 -4.13 6.68
C GLN A 112 1.37 -2.95 7.54
N VAL A 113 0.85 -1.74 7.29
CA VAL A 113 1.18 -0.55 8.09
C VAL A 113 0.74 -0.73 9.54
N LEU A 114 -0.50 -1.20 9.77
CA LEU A 114 -0.99 -1.48 11.13
C LEU A 114 -0.16 -2.58 11.83
N GLY A 115 0.29 -3.59 11.08
CA GLY A 115 1.21 -4.61 11.58
C GLY A 115 2.55 -4.02 12.03
N ALA A 116 3.14 -3.15 11.21
CA ALA A 116 4.38 -2.45 11.55
C ALA A 116 4.22 -1.56 12.80
N VAL A 117 3.10 -0.82 12.90
CA VAL A 117 2.79 0.02 14.08
C VAL A 117 2.66 -0.84 15.34
N LYS A 118 1.98 -1.99 15.28
CA LYS A 118 1.86 -2.93 16.42
C LYS A 118 3.24 -3.40 16.90
N THR A 119 4.15 -3.71 15.98
CA THR A 119 5.52 -4.11 16.32
C THR A 119 6.27 -3.00 17.04
N GLU A 120 6.16 -1.74 16.58
CA GLU A 120 6.81 -0.63 17.28
C GLU A 120 6.20 -0.32 18.65
N PHE A 121 4.88 -0.45 18.82
CA PHE A 121 4.27 -0.34 20.14
C PHE A 121 4.74 -1.43 21.11
N GLY A 122 5.02 -2.64 20.62
CA GLY A 122 5.64 -3.69 21.42
C GLY A 122 7.03 -3.31 21.90
N ARG A 123 7.90 -2.82 20.99
CA ARG A 123 9.25 -2.34 21.33
C ARG A 123 9.22 -1.16 22.31
N PHE A 124 8.26 -0.25 22.13
CA PHE A 124 8.06 0.88 23.04
C PHE A 124 7.64 0.40 24.45
N GLY A 125 6.81 -0.65 24.54
CA GLY A 125 6.49 -1.32 25.80
C GLY A 125 7.73 -1.85 26.53
N ASP A 126 8.61 -2.55 25.82
CA ASP A 126 9.88 -3.06 26.38
C ASP A 126 10.79 -1.93 26.86
N PHE A 127 10.83 -0.82 26.13
CA PHE A 127 11.57 0.38 26.52
C PHE A 127 11.01 1.00 27.80
N LEU A 128 9.68 1.16 27.89
CA LEU A 128 9.02 1.66 29.10
C LEU A 128 9.26 0.76 30.31
N GLU A 129 9.28 -0.57 30.12
CA GLU A 129 9.57 -1.49 31.21
C GLU A 129 11.01 -1.32 31.73
N LYS A 130 11.99 -1.13 30.84
CA LYS A 130 13.38 -0.83 31.23
C LYS A 130 13.47 0.49 31.99
N ALA A 131 12.82 1.54 31.49
CA ALA A 131 12.80 2.84 32.14
C ALA A 131 12.21 2.74 33.57
N LYS A 132 11.10 2.01 33.74
CA LYS A 132 10.51 1.73 35.05
C LYS A 132 11.50 1.06 36.00
N ARG A 133 12.19 0.01 35.56
CA ARG A 133 13.20 -0.69 36.39
C ARG A 133 14.33 0.24 36.84
N GLN A 134 14.74 1.16 35.98
CA GLN A 134 15.77 2.16 36.31
C GLN A 134 15.28 3.13 37.38
N ILE A 135 14.05 3.64 37.25
CA ILE A 135 13.42 4.49 38.26
C ILE A 135 13.33 3.75 39.60
N ASP A 136 12.85 2.50 39.61
CA ASP A 136 12.76 1.68 40.84
C ASP A 136 14.13 1.50 41.52
N THR A 137 15.20 1.36 40.72
CA THR A 137 16.57 1.24 41.22
C THR A 137 17.07 2.54 41.85
N VAL A 138 16.80 3.67 41.20
CA VAL A 138 17.11 5.01 41.73
C VAL A 138 16.34 5.27 43.02
N SER A 139 15.05 4.94 43.07
CA SER A 139 14.22 5.06 44.29
C SER A 139 14.81 4.26 45.46
N LYS A 140 15.18 3.00 45.24
CA LYS A 140 15.83 2.17 46.28
C LYS A 140 17.15 2.78 46.78
N THR A 141 17.93 3.36 45.88
CA THR A 141 19.21 4.00 46.21
C THR A 141 19.01 5.24 47.09
N LEU A 142 17.99 6.05 46.78
CA LEU A 142 17.61 7.21 47.60
C LEU A 142 17.12 6.81 48.99
N ASP A 143 16.34 5.73 49.09
CA ASP A 143 15.85 5.20 50.37
C ASP A 143 17.02 4.75 51.26
N ASP A 144 17.98 4.01 50.70
CA ASP A 144 19.16 3.54 51.43
C ASP A 144 20.09 4.69 51.84
N SER A 145 20.27 5.70 50.98
CA SER A 145 21.00 6.92 51.32
C SER A 145 20.33 7.64 52.50
N THR A 146 19.00 7.81 52.45
CA THR A 146 18.22 8.42 53.54
C THR A 146 18.37 7.66 54.86
N ARG A 147 18.35 6.32 54.82
CA ARG A 147 18.58 5.48 56.02
C ARG A 147 19.98 5.67 56.59
N ARG A 148 21.01 5.73 55.73
CA ARG A 148 22.39 5.96 56.13
C ARG A 148 22.58 7.35 56.74
N THR A 149 22.03 8.40 56.11
CA THR A 149 22.05 9.77 56.65
C THR A 149 21.42 9.82 58.03
N ARG A 150 20.22 9.24 58.21
CA ARG A 150 19.58 9.16 59.54
C ARG A 150 20.42 8.38 60.57
N ALA A 151 21.12 7.33 60.15
CA ALA A 151 22.00 6.58 61.04
C ALA A 151 23.25 7.38 61.42
N MET A 152 23.82 8.14 60.48
CA MET A 152 24.93 9.07 60.72
C MET A 152 24.50 10.20 61.65
N GLU A 153 23.35 10.84 61.41
CA GLU A 153 22.78 11.86 62.30
C GLU A 153 22.60 11.35 63.73
N ARG A 154 22.09 10.13 63.92
CA ARG A 154 21.97 9.52 65.25
C ARG A 154 23.30 9.31 65.94
N LYS A 155 24.35 8.91 65.20
CA LYS A 155 25.71 8.76 65.75
C LYS A 155 26.36 10.11 66.03
N LEU A 156 26.18 11.10 65.15
CA LEU A 156 26.70 12.45 65.33
C LEU A 156 26.08 13.13 66.56
N ARG A 157 24.79 12.94 66.83
CA ARG A 157 24.14 13.40 68.08
C ARG A 157 24.70 12.79 69.37
N GLN A 158 25.41 11.66 69.28
CA GLN A 158 26.02 11.01 70.44
C GLN A 158 27.46 11.49 70.68
N VAL A 159 28.06 12.20 69.73
CA VAL A 159 29.37 12.83 69.90
C VAL A 159 29.11 14.22 70.48
N GLU A 160 29.70 14.52 71.64
CA GLU A 160 29.64 15.84 72.26
C GLU A 160 30.03 16.93 71.25
N GLU A 161 29.17 17.94 71.09
CA GLU A 161 29.47 19.10 70.25
C GLU A 161 30.69 19.84 70.84
N ILE A 162 31.82 19.74 70.15
CA ILE A 162 33.03 20.47 70.51
C ILE A 162 32.85 21.94 70.08
N PRO A 163 33.26 22.93 70.90
CA PRO A 163 33.18 24.34 70.56
C PRO A 163 33.80 24.62 69.18
N SER A 164 33.10 25.42 68.37
CA SER A 164 33.38 25.65 66.94
C SER A 164 34.84 26.00 66.62
N GLY A 165 35.56 26.68 67.52
CA GLY A 165 36.98 27.00 67.36
C GLY A 165 37.92 25.79 67.30
N GLN A 166 37.61 24.68 68.00
CA GLN A 166 38.44 23.46 67.99
C GLN A 166 38.08 22.52 66.82
N ALA A 167 36.86 22.60 66.31
CA ALA A 167 36.45 21.80 65.14
C ALA A 167 37.20 22.22 63.87
N TYR A 168 37.52 23.52 63.72
CA TYR A 168 38.32 24.05 62.61
C TYR A 168 39.76 23.51 62.60
N ASP A 169 40.40 23.40 63.78
CA ASP A 169 41.76 22.85 63.89
C ASP A 169 41.82 21.35 63.59
N ILE A 170 40.79 20.59 63.97
CA ILE A 170 40.75 19.12 63.80
C ILE A 170 40.43 18.73 62.34
N LEU A 171 39.53 19.46 61.67
CA LEU A 171 39.10 19.14 60.30
C LEU A 171 40.05 19.67 59.23
N GLY A 172 41.09 20.43 59.60
CA GLY A 172 42.07 20.96 58.66
C GLY A 172 41.48 21.83 57.55
N ALA A 173 40.25 22.35 57.74
CA ALA A 173 39.50 23.10 56.74
C ALA A 173 39.83 24.60 56.81
N GLY A 174 41.11 24.93 56.90
CA GLY A 174 41.55 26.30 57.09
C GLY A 174 42.79 26.62 56.28
N THR A 175 42.74 26.56 54.93
CA THR A 175 43.55 27.47 54.08
C THR A 175 43.26 27.57 52.58
N GLU A 176 42.23 26.95 51.96
CA GLU A 176 42.12 27.00 50.47
C GLU A 176 40.82 27.56 49.86
N LEU A 177 39.92 28.19 50.62
CA LEU A 177 38.68 28.75 50.03
C LEU A 177 38.65 30.28 49.80
N LEU A 178 39.80 30.97 49.80
CA LEU A 178 39.84 32.44 49.74
C LEU A 178 40.73 33.08 48.65
N THR A 179 41.02 32.39 47.55
CA THR A 179 41.67 33.03 46.39
C THR A 179 40.93 32.76 45.09
N LEU A 180 39.72 33.31 44.95
CA LEU A 180 39.14 33.69 43.66
C LEU A 180 38.27 34.94 43.88
N THR A 181 38.91 36.04 44.25
CA THR A 181 38.42 37.39 43.94
C THR A 181 39.24 37.94 42.78
N ASP A 182 38.55 38.67 41.90
CA ASP A 182 39.04 39.48 40.79
C ASP A 182 39.63 38.73 39.60
N ASP A 183 38.78 38.51 38.59
CA ASP A 183 38.96 39.19 37.30
C ASP A 183 37.59 39.36 36.64
N ALA A 184 36.92 40.45 37.03
CA ALA A 184 35.90 41.09 36.22
C ALA A 184 36.61 42.07 35.27
N GLU A 185 37.01 41.61 34.09
CA GLU A 185 37.23 42.51 32.96
C GLU A 185 35.94 42.60 32.15
N ALA A 186 35.29 43.74 32.32
CA ALA A 186 34.38 44.30 31.35
C ALA A 186 35.18 44.66 30.10
N ASP A 187 34.72 44.18 28.94
CA ASP A 187 35.00 44.84 27.67
C ASP A 187 33.65 45.20 27.05
N ASP A 188 33.23 46.41 27.37
CA ASP A 188 32.27 47.22 26.63
C ASP A 188 33.09 47.98 25.59
N ASP A 189 32.92 47.68 24.29
CA ASP A 189 32.98 48.72 23.27
C ASP A 189 32.45 48.26 21.89
N ALA A 190 31.46 49.03 21.41
CA ALA A 190 31.11 49.40 20.04
C ALA A 190 30.87 48.29 18.97
N MET A 191 29.66 48.12 18.42
CA MET A 191 29.00 48.99 17.42
C MET A 191 29.81 49.12 16.12
N ASP A 192 29.54 48.29 15.11
CA ASP A 192 29.16 48.71 13.75
C ASP A 192 29.00 47.54 12.76
N ALA A 193 28.00 47.70 11.87
CA ALA A 193 27.68 46.97 10.62
C ALA A 193 26.98 45.60 10.68
#